data_AF-A0A7S1RX95-F1
#
_entry.id   AF-A0A7S1RX95-F1
#
_cell.length_a   1.000
_cell.length_b   1.000
_cell.length_c   1.000
_cell.angle_alpha   90.00
_cell.angle_beta   90.00
_cell.angle_gamma   90.00
#
_symmetry.space_group_name_H-M   'P 1'
#
loop_
_entity.id
_entity.type
_entity.pdbx_description
1 polymer ?
#
loop_
_entity_poly.entity_id
_entity_poly.type
_entity_poly.pdbx_seq_one_letter_code
_entity_poly.pdbx_strand_id
1 'polypeptide(L)'
;AFYKLNYSIWSLQSVSVGINNVKVRASASVRRNATESGKPTVGNMTLPGSDTQFTVFDRLVGCPVCVRVAIKIGVPTTLEYNFSWKATGTAVAGAILDLDFGNNSVHYDSSRGWSNESHYPAVSLKPVLSASGKAEADVKLALKTGLQVSVDDIIWYHLNLDPSLPMNLTFQGSLWPWWPLKLKAKACLDGDASFKMVQEADLDWNLLAWHEKKHWAPGALYSWSKKGVVHACEEVDEVAANSSVLVV
;
A
#
# COMPACT_ATOMS: atom_id res chain seq x y z
N ALA A 1 -7.16 0.57 15.86
CA ALA A 1 -8.35 -0.27 15.64
C ALA A 1 -9.30 -0.11 16.82
N PHE A 2 -10.58 -0.37 16.63
CA PHE A 2 -11.57 -0.42 17.71
C PHE A 2 -12.47 -1.64 17.54
N TYR A 3 -13.08 -2.04 18.65
CA TYR A 3 -14.04 -3.11 18.72
C TYR A 3 -15.15 -2.72 19.70
N LYS A 4 -16.39 -2.97 19.31
CA LYS A 4 -17.57 -2.80 20.16
C LYS A 4 -18.41 -4.05 20.05
N LEU A 5 -18.74 -4.65 21.19
CA LEU A 5 -19.61 -5.81 21.28
C LEU A 5 -20.77 -5.47 22.21
N ASN A 6 -21.98 -5.67 21.71
CA ASN A 6 -23.18 -5.61 22.52
C ASN A 6 -23.92 -6.94 22.39
N TYR A 7 -23.99 -7.65 23.51
CA TYR A 7 -24.64 -8.94 23.60
C TYR A 7 -25.41 -9.04 24.92
N SER A 8 -26.44 -9.89 24.90
CA SER A 8 -27.15 -10.33 26.09
C SER A 8 -26.84 -11.81 26.34
N ILE A 9 -27.29 -12.34 27.48
CA ILE A 9 -27.22 -13.78 27.78
C ILE A 9 -27.84 -14.63 26.65
N TRP A 10 -28.79 -14.06 25.89
CA TRP A 10 -29.62 -14.79 24.94
C TRP A 10 -29.36 -14.46 23.47
N SER A 11 -28.55 -13.45 23.16
CA SER A 11 -28.32 -13.06 21.76
C SER A 11 -27.19 -12.06 21.58
N LEU A 12 -26.59 -12.07 20.39
CA LEU A 12 -25.81 -10.96 19.88
C LEU A 12 -26.76 -9.84 19.42
N GLN A 13 -26.56 -8.62 19.92
CA GLN A 13 -27.36 -7.46 19.49
C GLN A 13 -26.65 -6.70 18.39
N SER A 14 -25.37 -6.39 18.60
CA SER A 14 -24.54 -5.78 17.58
C SER A 14 -23.07 -6.00 17.82
N VAL A 15 -22.31 -5.97 16.73
CA VAL A 15 -20.85 -5.98 16.74
C VAL A 15 -20.34 -4.91 15.79
N SER A 16 -19.31 -4.18 16.20
CA SER A 16 -18.64 -3.21 15.34
C SER A 16 -17.14 -3.40 15.43
N VAL A 17 -16.47 -3.40 14.29
CA VAL A 17 -15.01 -3.45 14.22
C VAL A 17 -14.56 -2.48 13.15
N GLY A 18 -13.42 -1.84 13.38
CA GLY A 18 -12.89 -0.90 12.42
C GLY A 18 -11.55 -0.33 12.82
N ILE A 19 -11.08 0.58 11.98
CA ILE A 19 -9.82 1.28 12.14
C ILE A 19 -10.07 2.77 11.97
N ASN A 20 -9.54 3.55 12.90
CA ASN A 20 -9.70 4.99 12.93
C ASN A 20 -8.38 5.66 12.59
N ASN A 21 -8.46 6.76 11.83
CA ASN A 21 -7.35 7.63 11.48
C ASN A 21 -6.12 6.87 10.95
N VAL A 22 -6.33 6.02 9.95
CA VAL A 22 -5.24 5.24 9.37
C VAL A 22 -4.51 6.05 8.32
N LYS A 23 -3.19 6.20 8.51
CA LYS A 23 -2.29 6.81 7.54
C LYS A 23 -1.21 5.83 7.17
N VAL A 24 -1.06 5.56 5.88
CA VAL A 24 -0.02 4.70 5.34
C VAL A 24 0.88 5.54 4.46
N ARG A 25 2.17 5.53 4.78
CA ARG A 25 3.23 6.08 3.95
C ARG A 25 4.05 4.92 3.42
N ALA A 26 4.11 4.79 2.11
CA ALA A 26 4.95 3.83 1.43
C ALA A 26 5.96 4.58 0.55
N SER A 27 7.20 4.10 0.52
CA SER A 27 8.22 4.63 -0.39
C SER A 27 8.95 3.47 -1.03
N ALA A 28 9.10 3.53 -2.34
CA ALA A 28 9.89 2.55 -3.08
C ALA A 28 10.74 3.28 -4.10
N SER A 29 12.04 2.98 -4.09
CA SER A 29 13.00 3.55 -5.03
C SER A 29 14.01 2.49 -5.45
N VAL A 30 14.28 2.43 -6.74
CA VAL A 30 15.32 1.58 -7.31
C VAL A 30 16.51 2.45 -7.63
N ARG A 31 17.66 2.13 -7.04
CA ARG A 31 18.96 2.71 -7.41
C ARG A 31 19.72 1.69 -8.23
N ARG A 32 20.25 2.12 -9.38
CA ARG A 32 21.13 1.27 -10.18
C ARG A 32 22.29 2.07 -10.74
N ASN A 33 23.47 1.49 -10.61
CA ASN A 33 24.68 1.90 -11.32
C ASN A 33 24.91 0.81 -12.37
N ALA A 34 24.79 1.16 -13.64
CA ALA A 34 24.94 0.19 -14.71
C ALA A 34 25.98 0.66 -15.73
N THR A 35 26.84 -0.27 -16.12
CA THR A 35 27.88 -0.10 -17.15
C THR A 35 27.48 -0.74 -18.48
N GLU A 36 26.39 -1.52 -18.50
CA GLU A 36 25.84 -2.19 -19.68
C GLU A 36 24.32 -2.38 -19.53
N SER A 37 23.63 -2.67 -20.63
CA SER A 37 22.21 -3.04 -20.64
C SER A 37 21.99 -4.36 -19.89
N GLY A 38 20.96 -4.40 -19.05
CA GLY A 38 20.66 -5.56 -18.20
C GLY A 38 19.42 -6.30 -18.67
N LYS A 39 19.32 -7.59 -18.34
CA LYS A 39 18.06 -8.33 -18.49
C LYS A 39 17.00 -7.76 -17.54
N PRO A 40 15.72 -7.70 -17.95
CA PRO A 40 14.64 -7.32 -17.06
C PRO A 40 14.65 -8.18 -15.79
N THR A 41 14.50 -7.54 -14.64
CA THR A 41 14.37 -8.21 -13.34
C THR A 41 12.92 -8.08 -12.90
N VAL A 42 12.25 -9.22 -12.78
CA VAL A 42 10.86 -9.32 -12.32
C VAL A 42 10.84 -10.14 -11.05
N GLY A 43 10.06 -9.70 -10.06
CA GLY A 43 9.90 -10.45 -8.83
C GLY A 43 8.79 -9.92 -7.95
N ASN A 44 8.55 -10.65 -6.87
CA ASN A 44 7.70 -10.25 -5.77
C ASN A 44 8.50 -10.36 -4.47
N MET A 45 8.28 -9.44 -3.55
CA MET A 45 8.93 -9.41 -2.25
C MET A 45 7.89 -9.13 -1.19
N THR A 46 7.73 -10.05 -0.25
CA THR A 46 6.99 -9.81 0.99
C THR A 46 7.83 -8.87 1.86
N LEU A 47 7.25 -7.76 2.32
CA LEU A 47 7.98 -6.83 3.18
C LEU A 47 8.18 -7.43 4.58
N PRO A 48 9.31 -7.18 5.26
CA PRO A 48 9.53 -7.63 6.63
C PRO A 48 8.37 -7.24 7.56
N GLY A 49 7.86 -8.19 8.34
CA GLY A 49 6.72 -7.96 9.23
C GLY A 49 5.34 -8.16 8.61
N SER A 50 5.24 -8.39 7.29
CA SER A 50 3.95 -8.63 6.62
C SER A 50 3.25 -9.89 7.09
N ASP A 51 4.01 -10.92 7.48
CA ASP A 51 3.48 -12.19 7.95
C ASP A 51 3.22 -12.18 9.47
N THR A 52 3.46 -11.04 10.13
CA THR A 52 3.27 -10.91 11.58
C THR A 52 1.91 -10.31 11.92
N GLN A 53 1.19 -10.98 12.81
CA GLN A 53 0.01 -10.43 13.46
C GLN A 53 0.36 -10.00 14.88
N PHE A 54 -0.07 -8.80 15.25
CA PHE A 54 0.15 -8.22 16.56
C PHE A 54 -1.12 -8.34 17.38
N THR A 55 -1.05 -9.03 18.52
CA THR A 55 -2.17 -9.04 19.48
C THR A 55 -2.11 -7.75 20.29
N VAL A 56 -3.09 -6.87 20.09
CA VAL A 56 -3.15 -5.56 20.78
C VAL A 56 -4.00 -5.60 22.04
N PHE A 57 -4.86 -6.62 22.16
CA PHE A 57 -5.70 -6.85 23.33
C PHE A 57 -5.98 -8.35 23.45
N ASP A 58 -5.88 -8.90 24.66
CA ASP A 58 -6.28 -10.28 24.97
C ASP A 58 -6.77 -10.33 26.42
N ARG A 59 -8.09 -10.25 26.58
CA ARG A 59 -8.74 -10.30 27.90
C ARG A 59 -10.07 -11.01 27.80
N LEU A 60 -10.48 -11.54 28.94
CA LEU A 60 -11.77 -12.14 29.17
C LEU A 60 -12.71 -11.06 29.75
N VAL A 61 -13.86 -10.84 29.10
CA VAL A 61 -14.79 -9.73 29.40
C VAL A 61 -16.23 -10.24 29.54
N GLY A 62 -17.11 -9.44 30.18
CA GLY A 62 -18.56 -9.67 30.19
C GLY A 62 -19.06 -10.89 30.99
N CYS A 63 -18.42 -11.18 32.12
CA CYS A 63 -18.84 -12.25 33.04
C CYS A 63 -20.24 -11.99 33.67
N PRO A 64 -21.01 -13.04 34.04
CA PRO A 64 -20.60 -14.44 34.24
C PRO A 64 -20.45 -15.29 32.97
N VAL A 65 -21.04 -14.86 31.85
CA VAL A 65 -20.87 -15.53 30.54
C VAL A 65 -19.66 -14.91 29.86
N CYS A 66 -18.49 -15.22 30.40
CA CYS A 66 -17.25 -14.56 30.02
C CYS A 66 -16.85 -14.89 28.59
N VAL A 67 -16.45 -13.87 27.82
CA VAL A 67 -16.04 -13.98 26.42
C VAL A 67 -14.57 -13.58 26.33
N ARG A 68 -13.73 -14.43 25.76
CA ARG A 68 -12.35 -14.05 25.46
C ARG A 68 -12.34 -13.19 24.20
N VAL A 69 -11.82 -11.99 24.33
CA VAL A 69 -11.67 -11.04 23.23
C VAL A 69 -10.18 -10.86 23.01
N ALA A 70 -9.68 -11.41 21.91
CA ALA A 70 -8.30 -11.23 21.45
C ALA A 70 -8.30 -10.47 20.13
N ILE A 71 -7.87 -9.20 20.15
CA ILE A 71 -7.80 -8.35 18.96
C ILE A 71 -6.41 -8.48 18.37
N LYS A 72 -6.33 -8.99 17.14
CA LYS A 72 -5.11 -9.09 16.36
C LYS A 72 -5.16 -8.16 15.18
N ILE A 73 -4.01 -7.57 14.87
CA ILE A 73 -3.83 -6.67 13.74
C ILE A 73 -2.72 -7.22 12.85
N GLY A 74 -3.01 -7.43 11.58
CA GLY A 74 -2.03 -7.82 10.55
C GLY A 74 -1.92 -6.74 9.47
N VAL A 75 -0.72 -6.60 8.91
CA VAL A 75 -0.47 -5.66 7.79
C VAL A 75 0.25 -6.39 6.64
N PRO A 76 -0.39 -7.39 6.01
CA PRO A 76 0.24 -8.13 4.92
C PRO A 76 0.60 -7.20 3.78
N THR A 77 1.87 -7.17 3.39
CA THR A 77 2.37 -6.27 2.36
C THR A 77 3.34 -6.98 1.41
N THR A 78 3.03 -6.94 0.12
CA THR A 78 3.85 -7.50 -0.96
C THR A 78 4.16 -6.40 -1.97
N LEU A 79 5.43 -6.28 -2.33
CA LEU A 79 5.91 -5.44 -3.43
C LEU A 79 6.14 -6.31 -4.66
N GLU A 80 5.38 -6.06 -5.72
CA GLU A 80 5.64 -6.59 -7.05
C GLU A 80 6.46 -5.57 -7.83
N TYR A 81 7.53 -6.02 -8.47
CA TYR A 81 8.41 -5.15 -9.25
C TYR A 81 8.77 -5.76 -10.60
N ASN A 82 8.87 -4.89 -11.60
CA ASN A 82 9.43 -5.21 -12.90
C ASN A 82 10.29 -4.04 -13.35
N PHE A 83 11.60 -4.30 -13.41
CA PHE A 83 12.61 -3.31 -13.75
C PHE A 83 13.36 -3.73 -15.02
N SER A 84 13.44 -2.83 -15.98
CA SER A 84 14.15 -2.97 -17.26
C SER A 84 15.10 -1.80 -17.42
N TRP A 85 16.30 -2.04 -17.95
CA TRP A 85 17.34 -1.01 -18.09
C TRP A 85 18.09 -1.12 -19.41
N LYS A 86 18.35 0.02 -20.03
CA LYS A 86 19.22 0.17 -21.19
C LYS A 86 20.21 1.30 -20.94
N ALA A 87 21.45 1.14 -21.42
CA ALA A 87 22.55 2.11 -21.40
C ALA A 87 23.44 2.14 -20.13
N THR A 88 24.15 3.24 -19.88
CA THR A 88 25.25 3.34 -18.90
C THR A 88 25.11 4.59 -18.04
N GLY A 89 24.99 4.43 -16.73
CA GLY A 89 24.80 5.55 -15.82
C GLY A 89 24.35 5.12 -14.43
N THR A 90 24.12 6.11 -13.58
CA THR A 90 23.50 5.90 -12.26
C THR A 90 22.15 6.60 -12.23
N ALA A 91 21.11 5.85 -11.89
CA ALA A 91 19.77 6.41 -11.72
C ALA A 91 19.12 5.89 -10.44
N VAL A 92 18.37 6.77 -9.79
CA VAL A 92 17.41 6.49 -8.74
C VAL A 92 16.05 6.89 -9.27
N ALA A 93 15.12 5.94 -9.34
CA ALA A 93 13.75 6.17 -9.74
C ALA A 93 12.80 5.52 -8.75
N GLY A 94 11.79 6.26 -8.33
CA GLY A 94 10.86 5.81 -7.31
C GLY A 94 9.71 6.77 -7.06
N ALA A 95 8.93 6.47 -6.04
CA ALA A 95 7.87 7.34 -5.58
C ALA A 95 7.62 7.15 -4.08
N ILE A 96 7.09 8.20 -3.45
CA ILE A 96 6.51 8.19 -2.11
C ILE A 96 5.00 8.32 -2.29
N LEU A 97 4.28 7.37 -1.71
CA LEU A 97 2.83 7.30 -1.68
C LEU A 97 2.35 7.53 -0.24
N ASP A 98 1.60 8.61 -0.05
CA ASP A 98 0.94 8.95 1.20
C ASP A 98 -0.57 8.70 1.03
N LEU A 99 -1.12 7.83 1.87
CA LEU A 99 -2.53 7.45 1.90
C LEU A 99 -3.11 7.78 3.27
N ASP A 100 -4.18 8.57 3.31
CA ASP A 100 -4.98 8.80 4.51
C ASP A 100 -6.36 8.18 4.30
N PHE A 101 -6.64 7.08 4.98
CA PHE A 101 -7.91 6.34 4.84
C PHE A 101 -8.99 6.85 5.80
N GLY A 102 -8.65 7.78 6.70
CA GLY A 102 -9.56 8.23 7.74
C GLY A 102 -10.09 7.04 8.58
N ASN A 103 -11.41 7.01 8.76
CA ASN A 103 -12.09 5.95 9.51
C ASN A 103 -12.77 4.98 8.55
N ASN A 104 -12.56 3.69 8.77
CA ASN A 104 -13.27 2.62 8.09
C ASN A 104 -13.74 1.60 9.11
N SER A 105 -15.03 1.29 9.10
CA SER A 105 -15.61 0.35 10.03
C SER A 105 -16.82 -0.37 9.45
N VAL A 106 -17.09 -1.53 10.03
CA VAL A 106 -18.27 -2.34 9.76
C VAL A 106 -19.05 -2.51 11.04
N HIS A 107 -20.36 -2.53 10.87
CA HIS A 107 -21.31 -2.72 11.94
C HIS A 107 -22.32 -3.79 11.52
N TYR A 108 -22.52 -4.77 12.38
CA TYR A 108 -23.60 -5.73 12.25
C TYR A 108 -24.59 -5.51 13.38
N ASP A 109 -25.86 -5.44 13.01
CA ASP A 109 -27.02 -5.35 13.91
C ASP A 109 -27.93 -6.55 13.62
N SER A 110 -28.36 -7.28 14.65
CA SER A 110 -29.16 -8.50 14.44
C SER A 110 -30.53 -8.25 13.82
N SER A 111 -31.05 -7.02 13.92
CA SER A 111 -32.34 -6.61 13.33
C SER A 111 -32.20 -5.96 11.95
N ARG A 112 -31.11 -5.23 11.71
CA ARG A 112 -30.91 -4.42 10.47
C ARG A 112 -29.85 -4.97 9.53
N GLY A 113 -29.06 -5.95 9.96
CA GLY A 113 -27.97 -6.52 9.17
C GLY A 113 -26.71 -5.66 9.18
N TRP A 114 -25.95 -5.74 8.08
CA TRP A 114 -24.68 -5.03 7.92
C TRP A 114 -24.86 -3.57 7.52
N SER A 115 -24.03 -2.71 8.10
CA SER A 115 -23.79 -1.34 7.66
C SER A 115 -22.30 -1.01 7.79
N ASN A 116 -21.86 0.07 7.15
CA ASN A 116 -20.46 0.49 7.17
C ASN A 116 -20.32 2.00 7.25
N GLU A 117 -19.18 2.43 7.80
CA GLU A 117 -18.68 3.79 7.71
C GLU A 117 -17.38 3.75 6.92
N SER A 118 -17.25 4.63 5.93
CA SER A 118 -16.07 4.66 5.07
C SER A 118 -15.75 6.10 4.69
N HIS A 119 -14.50 6.48 4.89
CA HIS A 119 -13.97 7.76 4.41
C HIS A 119 -13.36 7.60 3.02
N TYR A 120 -13.57 8.61 2.18
CA TYR A 120 -12.82 8.73 0.92
C TYR A 120 -11.35 8.99 1.25
N PRO A 121 -10.43 8.17 0.73
CA PRO A 121 -9.04 8.32 1.09
C PRO A 121 -8.43 9.53 0.38
N ALA A 122 -7.60 10.28 1.11
CA ALA A 122 -6.73 11.28 0.50
C ALA A 122 -5.46 10.58 0.03
N VAL A 123 -5.12 10.76 -1.25
CA VAL A 123 -3.93 10.15 -1.85
C VAL A 123 -2.99 11.24 -2.34
N SER A 124 -1.75 11.20 -1.88
CA SER A 124 -0.67 12.06 -2.37
C SER A 124 0.48 11.20 -2.87
N LEU A 125 1.01 11.57 -4.03
CA LEU A 125 2.08 10.85 -4.71
C LEU A 125 3.20 11.85 -5.01
N LYS A 126 4.43 11.49 -4.63
CA LYS A 126 5.62 12.31 -4.88
C LYS A 126 6.66 11.47 -5.62
N PRO A 127 7.04 11.84 -6.85
CA PRO A 127 8.13 11.16 -7.54
C PRO A 127 9.46 11.34 -6.81
N VAL A 128 10.32 10.33 -6.91
CA VAL A 128 11.72 10.37 -6.48
C VAL A 128 12.57 10.09 -7.71
N LEU A 129 13.34 11.10 -8.12
CA LEU A 129 14.23 11.00 -9.27
C LEU A 129 15.60 11.57 -8.89
N SER A 130 16.65 10.84 -9.26
CA SER A 130 18.02 11.34 -9.31
C SER A 130 18.76 10.61 -10.42
N ALA A 131 19.46 11.32 -11.29
CA ALA A 131 20.05 10.72 -12.49
C ALA A 131 21.42 11.33 -12.83
N SER A 132 22.35 10.47 -13.26
CA SER A 132 23.65 10.85 -13.83
C SER A 132 23.98 9.98 -15.04
N GLY A 133 24.50 10.59 -16.11
CA GLY A 133 24.87 9.90 -17.36
C GLY A 133 23.71 9.73 -18.35
N LYS A 134 23.74 8.66 -19.16
CA LYS A 134 22.70 8.34 -20.15
C LYS A 134 22.08 6.99 -19.80
N ALA A 135 20.82 7.00 -19.39
CA ALA A 135 20.11 5.79 -19.03
C ALA A 135 18.73 5.76 -19.68
N GLU A 136 18.15 4.59 -19.82
CA GLU A 136 16.71 4.42 -19.98
C GLU A 136 16.30 3.30 -19.04
N ALA A 137 15.23 3.51 -18.27
CA ALA A 137 14.75 2.48 -17.36
C ALA A 137 13.22 2.44 -17.32
N ASP A 138 12.66 1.25 -17.49
CA ASP A 138 11.24 1.02 -17.20
C ASP A 138 11.14 0.48 -15.77
N VAL A 139 10.36 1.13 -14.92
CA VAL A 139 10.21 0.78 -13.51
C VAL A 139 8.74 0.63 -13.18
N LYS A 140 8.26 -0.62 -13.08
CA LYS A 140 6.90 -0.90 -12.62
C LYS A 140 6.95 -1.37 -11.18
N LEU A 141 6.23 -0.67 -10.31
CA LEU A 141 6.05 -1.04 -8.92
C LEU A 141 4.55 -1.18 -8.65
N ALA A 142 4.17 -2.28 -8.01
CA ALA A 142 2.83 -2.45 -7.47
C ALA A 142 2.96 -2.93 -6.03
N LEU A 143 2.23 -2.28 -5.13
CA LEU A 143 2.26 -2.60 -3.71
C LEU A 143 0.89 -3.15 -3.35
N LYS A 144 0.82 -4.42 -2.99
CA LYS A 144 -0.38 -5.03 -2.43
C LYS A 144 -0.27 -5.00 -0.93
N THR A 145 -1.09 -4.22 -0.26
CA THR A 145 -1.08 -4.11 1.20
C THR A 145 -2.48 -4.31 1.75
N GLY A 146 -2.60 -4.83 2.96
CA GLY A 146 -3.87 -5.03 3.62
C GLY A 146 -3.78 -4.60 5.07
N LEU A 147 -4.91 -4.18 5.63
CA LEU A 147 -5.08 -4.00 7.06
C LEU A 147 -6.10 -5.03 7.51
N GLN A 148 -5.66 -5.95 8.35
CA GLN A 148 -6.48 -7.02 8.87
C GLN A 148 -6.70 -6.77 10.35
N VAL A 149 -7.95 -6.71 10.77
CA VAL A 149 -8.32 -6.71 12.18
C VAL A 149 -9.16 -7.95 12.43
N SER A 150 -8.67 -8.85 13.26
CA SER A 150 -9.43 -10.01 13.69
C SER A 150 -9.67 -9.94 15.19
N VAL A 151 -10.86 -10.34 15.60
CA VAL A 151 -11.22 -10.60 16.98
C VAL A 151 -11.52 -12.10 17.04
N ASP A 152 -10.63 -12.84 17.69
CA ASP A 152 -10.66 -14.30 17.71
C ASP A 152 -12.06 -14.82 18.04
N ASP A 153 -12.55 -15.76 17.23
CA ASP A 153 -13.84 -16.45 17.37
C ASP A 153 -15.07 -15.51 17.48
N ILE A 154 -14.97 -14.29 16.94
CA ILE A 154 -16.09 -13.34 16.91
C ILE A 154 -16.23 -12.67 15.55
N ILE A 155 -15.25 -11.89 15.11
CA ILE A 155 -15.38 -11.11 13.87
C ILE A 155 -14.01 -10.82 13.29
N TRP A 156 -13.88 -10.90 11.97
CA TRP A 156 -12.74 -10.31 11.27
C TRP A 156 -13.19 -9.27 10.26
N TYR A 157 -12.30 -8.32 10.01
CA TYR A 157 -12.46 -7.23 9.06
C TYR A 157 -11.15 -7.05 8.31
N HIS A 158 -11.22 -7.14 6.98
CA HIS A 158 -10.09 -6.93 6.10
C HIS A 158 -10.34 -5.69 5.23
N LEU A 159 -9.34 -4.81 5.22
CA LEU A 159 -9.27 -3.66 4.32
C LEU A 159 -8.07 -3.85 3.40
N ASN A 160 -8.32 -4.28 2.17
CA ASN A 160 -7.31 -4.55 1.15
C ASN A 160 -7.06 -3.29 0.30
N LEU A 161 -5.79 -3.01 0.06
CA LEU A 161 -5.28 -1.82 -0.59
C LEU A 161 -4.35 -2.23 -1.73
N ASP A 162 -4.64 -1.78 -2.94
CA ASP A 162 -3.91 -2.19 -4.15
C ASP A 162 -3.48 -0.96 -4.97
N PRO A 163 -2.48 -0.18 -4.49
CA PRO A 163 -1.80 0.83 -5.30
C PRO A 163 -0.87 0.23 -6.37
N SER A 164 -0.97 0.77 -7.59
CA SER A 164 -0.07 0.47 -8.71
C SER A 164 0.56 1.75 -9.27
N LEU A 165 1.86 1.71 -9.51
CA LEU A 165 2.70 2.83 -9.96
C LEU A 165 3.64 2.38 -11.09
N PRO A 166 3.12 2.16 -12.31
CA PRO A 166 3.96 1.96 -13.49
C PRO A 166 4.63 3.28 -13.88
N MET A 167 5.96 3.30 -13.88
CA MET A 167 6.79 4.46 -14.21
C MET A 167 7.81 4.13 -15.31
N ASN A 168 8.22 5.16 -16.04
CA ASN A 168 9.20 5.11 -17.09
C ASN A 168 10.18 6.27 -16.90
N LEU A 169 11.46 5.95 -16.84
CA LEU A 169 12.56 6.89 -16.81
C LEU A 169 13.20 6.99 -18.19
N THR A 170 13.10 8.17 -18.79
CA THR A 170 13.68 8.48 -20.10
C THR A 170 14.73 9.59 -19.98
N PHE A 171 15.73 9.58 -20.85
CA PHE A 171 16.74 10.64 -20.92
C PHE A 171 16.61 11.39 -22.25
N GLN A 172 16.39 12.69 -22.16
CA GLN A 172 16.24 13.58 -23.30
C GLN A 172 17.52 14.42 -23.41
N GLY A 173 18.25 14.30 -24.51
CA GLY A 173 19.43 15.11 -24.80
C GLY A 173 19.30 15.81 -26.14
N SER A 174 19.60 17.11 -26.17
CA SER A 174 19.65 17.91 -27.40
C SER A 174 21.09 18.31 -27.69
N LEU A 175 21.61 17.90 -28.85
CA LEU A 175 22.89 18.38 -29.39
C LEU A 175 22.62 19.65 -30.21
N TRP A 176 23.03 20.81 -29.72
CA TRP A 176 22.96 22.05 -30.51
C TRP A 176 24.23 22.21 -31.36
N PRO A 177 24.13 22.29 -32.70
CA PRO A 177 25.26 22.11 -33.64
C PRO A 177 26.24 23.30 -33.77
N TRP A 178 26.19 24.27 -32.87
CA TRP A 178 26.83 25.58 -33.02
C TRP A 178 27.06 26.14 -31.61
N TRP A 179 28.33 26.39 -31.27
CA TRP A 179 28.85 26.85 -29.95
C TRP A 179 29.13 25.79 -28.87
N PRO A 180 30.09 26.05 -27.94
CA PRO A 180 30.88 25.00 -27.29
C PRO A 180 30.01 24.08 -26.44
N LEU A 181 30.25 22.78 -26.60
CA LEU A 181 29.47 21.66 -26.09
C LEU A 181 29.06 21.82 -24.61
N LYS A 182 27.82 22.25 -24.37
CA LYS A 182 27.11 21.91 -23.14
C LYS A 182 25.99 20.95 -23.50
N LEU A 183 26.21 19.66 -23.22
CA LEU A 183 25.21 18.63 -23.40
C LEU A 183 24.18 18.79 -22.27
N LYS A 184 23.10 19.53 -22.52
CA LYS A 184 21.98 19.58 -21.57
C LYS A 184 21.16 18.31 -21.75
N ALA A 185 21.48 17.30 -20.95
CA ALA A 185 20.65 16.11 -20.81
C ALA A 185 19.64 16.34 -19.67
N LYS A 186 18.42 15.86 -19.85
CA LYS A 186 17.39 15.82 -18.82
C LYS A 186 16.96 14.38 -18.63
N ALA A 187 16.84 13.94 -17.39
CA ALA A 187 16.16 12.71 -17.04
C ALA A 187 14.72 13.06 -16.68
N CYS A 188 13.75 12.34 -17.23
CA CYS A 188 12.33 12.50 -16.94
C CYS A 188 11.73 11.17 -16.49
N LEU A 189 11.07 11.20 -15.35
CA LEU A 189 10.27 10.10 -14.79
C LEU A 189 8.80 10.40 -15.04
N ASP A 190 8.19 9.63 -15.91
CA ASP A 190 6.78 9.70 -16.26
C ASP A 190 6.06 8.44 -15.81
N GLY A 191 4.81 8.53 -15.39
CA GLY A 191 4.08 7.34 -14.96
C GLY A 191 2.62 7.55 -14.67
N ASP A 192 1.91 6.44 -14.69
CA ASP A 192 0.51 6.38 -14.29
C ASP A 192 0.44 5.96 -12.82
N ALA A 193 -0.72 6.17 -12.21
CA ALA A 193 -1.02 5.58 -10.93
C ALA A 193 -2.46 5.11 -10.88
N SER A 194 -2.68 3.99 -10.21
CA SER A 194 -4.01 3.51 -9.86
C SER A 194 -4.04 3.05 -8.43
N PHE A 195 -5.24 3.00 -7.87
CA PHE A 195 -5.45 2.57 -6.50
C PHE A 195 -6.84 1.96 -6.39
N LYS A 196 -6.93 0.86 -5.65
CA LYS A 196 -8.20 0.21 -5.32
C LYS A 196 -8.22 -0.13 -3.83
N MET A 197 -9.37 0.12 -3.21
CA MET A 197 -9.65 -0.19 -1.82
C MET A 197 -10.87 -1.10 -1.75
N VAL A 198 -10.72 -2.26 -1.13
CA VAL A 198 -11.78 -3.26 -0.97
C VAL A 198 -11.87 -3.62 0.50
N GLN A 199 -13.08 -3.73 1.02
CA GLN A 199 -13.33 -4.18 2.37
C GLN A 199 -14.15 -5.46 2.39
N GLU A 200 -13.98 -6.25 3.43
CA GLU A 200 -14.70 -7.50 3.64
C GLU A 200 -14.75 -7.78 5.15
N ALA A 201 -15.80 -8.46 5.61
CA ALA A 201 -15.92 -8.85 7.00
C ALA A 201 -16.66 -10.18 7.14
N ASP A 202 -16.36 -10.90 8.22
CA ASP A 202 -17.12 -12.09 8.59
C ASP A 202 -17.31 -12.11 10.09
N LEU A 203 -18.54 -12.38 10.50
CA LEU A 203 -18.96 -12.57 11.86
C LEU A 203 -19.16 -14.06 12.09
N ASP A 204 -18.42 -14.61 13.04
CA ASP A 204 -18.59 -15.96 13.53
C ASP A 204 -18.69 -15.90 15.05
N TRP A 205 -19.89 -15.62 15.55
CA TRP A 205 -20.15 -15.54 16.98
C TRP A 205 -20.68 -16.88 17.50
N ASN A 206 -20.01 -17.40 18.51
CA ASN A 206 -20.40 -18.64 19.18
C ASN A 206 -20.40 -18.45 20.69
N LEU A 207 -21.59 -18.42 21.30
CA LEU A 207 -21.74 -18.33 22.75
C LEU A 207 -22.89 -19.20 23.27
N LEU A 208 -22.56 -20.18 24.12
CA LEU A 208 -23.50 -21.15 24.70
C LEU A 208 -24.32 -21.87 23.61
N ALA A 209 -25.64 -21.66 23.58
CA ALA A 209 -26.55 -22.25 22.60
C ALA A 209 -26.78 -21.38 21.36
N TRP A 210 -26.14 -20.21 21.29
CA TRP A 210 -26.39 -19.21 20.25
C TRP A 210 -25.20 -19.09 19.31
N HIS A 211 -25.49 -19.25 18.02
CA HIS A 211 -24.52 -19.14 16.96
C HIS A 211 -25.05 -18.15 15.93
N GLU A 212 -24.25 -17.13 15.62
CA GLU A 212 -24.55 -16.16 14.57
C GLU A 212 -23.39 -16.17 13.59
N LYS A 213 -23.66 -16.57 12.34
CA LYS A 213 -22.68 -16.51 11.26
C LYS A 213 -23.17 -15.62 10.14
N LYS A 214 -22.42 -14.58 9.82
CA LYS A 214 -22.76 -13.63 8.76
C LYS A 214 -21.51 -13.24 7.99
N HIS A 215 -21.58 -13.45 6.69
CA HIS A 215 -20.56 -12.98 5.78
C HIS A 215 -20.97 -11.64 5.18
N TRP A 216 -20.06 -10.69 5.14
CA TRP A 216 -20.20 -9.44 4.41
C TRP A 216 -19.23 -9.43 3.24
N ALA A 217 -19.80 -9.67 2.05
CA ALA A 217 -19.05 -9.89 0.82
C ALA A 217 -18.11 -8.72 0.47
N PRO A 218 -17.03 -8.98 -0.27
CA PRO A 218 -16.08 -7.95 -0.71
C PRO A 218 -16.78 -6.77 -1.39
N GLY A 219 -16.65 -5.59 -0.79
CA GLY A 219 -17.18 -4.33 -1.31
C GLY A 219 -16.06 -3.38 -1.72
N ALA A 220 -16.08 -2.91 -2.97
CA ALA A 220 -15.16 -1.85 -3.40
C ALA A 220 -15.57 -0.52 -2.74
N LEU A 221 -14.67 0.05 -1.95
CA LEU A 221 -14.89 1.33 -1.27
C LEU A 221 -14.50 2.52 -2.14
N TYR A 222 -13.37 2.38 -2.81
CA TYR A 222 -12.78 3.45 -3.58
C TYR A 222 -11.87 2.88 -4.65
N SER A 223 -11.89 3.52 -5.81
CA SER A 223 -10.93 3.22 -6.87
C SER A 223 -10.70 4.44 -7.73
N TRP A 224 -9.46 4.65 -8.13
CA TRP A 224 -9.12 5.65 -9.14
C TRP A 224 -7.96 5.16 -10.00
N SER A 225 -7.86 5.75 -11.19
CA SER A 225 -6.72 5.57 -12.08
C SER A 225 -6.48 6.90 -12.78
N LYS A 226 -5.25 7.39 -12.76
CA LYS A 226 -4.83 8.62 -13.43
C LYS A 226 -3.59 8.36 -14.24
N LYS A 227 -3.66 8.73 -15.52
CA LYS A 227 -2.53 8.67 -16.43
C LYS A 227 -1.64 9.89 -16.26
N GLY A 228 -0.32 9.71 -16.38
CA GLY A 228 0.67 10.79 -16.33
C GLY A 228 0.68 11.59 -15.02
N VAL A 229 0.22 11.00 -13.92
CA VAL A 229 0.18 11.68 -12.60
C VAL A 229 1.55 11.68 -11.92
N VAL A 230 2.44 10.78 -12.33
CA VAL A 230 3.86 10.85 -11.99
C VAL A 230 4.56 11.61 -13.11
N HIS A 231 5.10 12.78 -12.80
CA HIS A 231 5.97 13.53 -13.70
C HIS A 231 7.03 14.27 -12.90
N ALA A 232 8.31 13.98 -13.16
CA ALA A 232 9.43 14.74 -12.64
C ALA A 232 10.56 14.73 -13.66
N CYS A 233 11.20 15.89 -13.89
CA CYS A 233 12.40 15.97 -14.70
C CYS A 233 13.52 16.67 -13.94
N GLU A 234 14.74 16.18 -14.11
CA GLU A 234 15.96 16.74 -13.52
C GLU A 234 17.01 16.96 -14.61
N GLU A 235 17.79 18.04 -14.51
CA GLU A 235 18.95 18.25 -15.37
C GLU A 235 20.07 17.30 -14.95
N VAL A 236 20.73 16.70 -15.93
CA VAL A 236 21.80 15.72 -15.70
C VAL A 236 23.13 16.38 -16.02
N ASP A 237 23.87 16.75 -14.99
CA ASP A 237 25.26 17.21 -15.13
C ASP A 237 26.20 16.03 -15.36
N GLU A 238 27.28 16.24 -16.12
CA GLU A 238 28.28 15.22 -16.43
C GLU A 238 28.88 14.58 -15.15
N VAL A 239 28.69 13.25 -15.04
CA VAL A 239 29.42 12.25 -14.23
C VAL A 239 30.08 12.76 -12.94
N ALA A 240 29.31 12.83 -11.85
CA ALA A 240 29.89 12.78 -10.50
C ALA A 240 29.95 11.32 -10.03
N ALA A 241 31.10 10.67 -10.24
CA ALA A 241 31.47 9.46 -9.54
C ALA A 241 31.66 9.78 -8.06
N ASN A 242 30.64 9.58 -7.22
CA ASN A 242 30.87 9.28 -5.81
C ASN A 242 29.70 8.49 -5.22
N SER A 243 30.02 7.23 -4.94
CA SER A 243 29.24 6.28 -4.18
C SER A 243 29.14 6.73 -2.72
N SER A 244 27.91 6.85 -2.22
CA SER A 244 27.62 6.50 -0.84
C SER A 244 26.31 5.72 -0.78
N VAL A 245 26.40 4.59 -0.10
CA VAL A 245 25.42 3.51 0.04
C VAL A 245 24.39 3.93 1.08
N LEU A 246 23.11 3.73 0.77
CA LEU A 246 22.09 3.52 1.78
C LEU A 246 21.04 2.58 1.20
N VAL A 247 21.19 1.31 1.58
CA VAL A 247 20.17 0.28 1.45
C VAL A 247 19.29 0.42 2.70
N VAL A 248 18.00 0.58 2.51
CA VAL A 248 16.99 0.26 3.53
C VAL A 248 16.08 -0.79 2.92
#